data_AF-A0A534BU00-F1
#
_entry.id   AF-A0A534BU00-F1
#
_cell.length_a   1.000
_cell.length_b   1.000
_cell.length_c   1.000
_cell.angle_alpha   90.00
_cell.angle_beta   90.00
_cell.angle_gamma   90.00
#
_symmetry.space_group_name_H-M   'P 1'
#
loop_
_entity.id
_entity.type
_entity.pdbx_description
1 polymer ?
#
loop_
_entity_poly.entity_id
_entity_poly.type
_entity_poly.pdbx_seq_one_letter_code
_entity_poly.pdbx_strand_id
1 'polypeptide(L)'
;MSKPADYPYATHLDIKFPPLSVVDVPTLVAQCRDRWYNQTLCTVNDSVIRLGVMQGEYHWHKHDRDDEFFFVLEGHFIIDLEDRSIDLQPQQGFVVPRGVMHR
;
A
#
# COMPACT_ATOMS: atom_id res chain seq x y z
N MET A 1 -27.17 -3.21 -2.90
CA MET A 1 -25.85 -3.15 -3.56
C MET A 1 -25.33 -1.74 -3.34
N SER A 2 -24.33 -1.56 -2.48
CA SER A 2 -23.72 -0.25 -2.22
C SER A 2 -23.06 0.27 -3.50
N LYS A 3 -23.22 1.56 -3.78
CA LYS A 3 -22.45 2.22 -4.85
C LYS A 3 -20.95 2.01 -4.56
N PRO A 4 -20.10 1.81 -5.58
CA PRO A 4 -18.66 1.99 -5.41
C PRO A 4 -18.47 3.41 -4.87
N ALA A 5 -17.84 3.55 -3.72
CA ALA A 5 -17.48 4.86 -3.23
C ALA A 5 -16.35 5.38 -4.12
N ASP A 6 -16.55 6.54 -4.74
CA ASP A 6 -15.51 7.28 -5.46
C ASP A 6 -14.56 7.87 -4.42
N TYR A 7 -13.52 7.10 -4.08
CA TYR A 7 -12.46 7.59 -3.22
C TYR A 7 -11.41 8.35 -4.04
N PRO A 8 -10.82 9.43 -3.51
CA PRO A 8 -9.87 10.27 -4.23
C PRO A 8 -8.45 9.66 -4.24
N TYR A 9 -8.32 8.38 -4.57
CA TYR A 9 -7.05 7.66 -4.55
C TYR A 9 -6.40 7.67 -5.94
N ALA A 10 -5.13 8.09 -6.03
CA ALA A 10 -4.32 7.91 -7.23
C ALA A 10 -3.72 6.49 -7.23
N THR A 11 -4.48 5.53 -7.78
CA THR A 11 -4.06 4.13 -7.88
C THR A 11 -3.61 3.79 -9.30
N HIS A 12 -2.35 3.39 -9.43
CA HIS A 12 -1.67 3.02 -10.68
C HIS A 12 -1.27 1.54 -10.62
N LEU A 13 -2.00 0.69 -11.34
CA LEU A 13 -1.81 -0.76 -11.34
C LEU A 13 -0.90 -1.26 -12.48
N ASP A 14 -0.48 -0.38 -13.37
CA ASP A 14 0.54 -0.67 -14.38
C ASP A 14 1.92 -0.87 -13.74
N ILE A 15 2.73 -1.74 -14.35
CA ILE A 15 4.10 -2.00 -13.90
C ILE A 15 4.99 -0.84 -14.35
N LYS A 16 5.54 -0.09 -13.40
CA LYS A 16 6.39 1.08 -13.70
C LYS A 16 7.81 0.72 -14.14
N PHE A 17 8.39 -0.34 -13.59
CA PHE A 17 9.77 -0.73 -13.83
C PHE A 17 9.86 -2.16 -14.37
N PRO A 18 10.45 -2.38 -15.56
CA PRO A 18 10.67 -3.72 -16.07
C PRO A 18 11.80 -4.44 -15.29
N PRO A 19 11.94 -5.77 -15.47
CA PRO A 19 13.05 -6.52 -14.88
C PRO A 19 14.42 -5.91 -15.19
N LEU A 20 15.37 -6.06 -14.27
CA LEU A 20 16.74 -5.51 -14.35
C LEU A 20 16.80 -3.96 -14.34
N SER A 21 15.78 -3.30 -13.80
CA SER A 21 15.78 -1.84 -13.57
C SER A 21 16.01 -1.50 -12.10
N VAL A 22 16.69 -0.39 -11.84
CA VAL A 22 16.82 0.18 -10.49
C VAL A 22 15.51 0.89 -10.12
N VAL A 23 14.97 0.58 -8.94
CA VAL A 23 13.83 1.30 -8.35
C VAL A 23 14.36 2.32 -7.34
N ASP A 24 14.41 3.58 -7.73
CA ASP A 24 14.83 4.70 -6.86
C ASP A 24 13.63 5.26 -6.09
N VAL A 25 13.36 4.67 -4.93
CA VAL A 25 12.22 5.05 -4.08
C VAL A 25 12.30 6.50 -3.58
N PRO A 26 13.44 7.02 -3.08
CA PRO A 26 13.55 8.43 -2.69
C PRO A 26 13.11 9.41 -3.77
N THR A 27 13.54 9.20 -5.02
CA THR A 27 13.14 10.07 -6.15
C THR A 27 11.62 9.99 -6.40
N LEU A 28 11.02 8.80 -6.33
CA LEU A 28 9.58 8.63 -6.51
C LEU A 28 8.77 9.36 -5.43
N VAL A 29 9.18 9.22 -4.17
CA VAL A 29 8.52 9.88 -3.03
C VAL A 29 8.62 11.40 -3.17
N ALA A 30 9.79 11.95 -3.51
CA ALA A 30 10.01 13.38 -3.68
C ALA A 30 9.16 14.00 -4.83
N GLN A 31 8.78 13.20 -5.82
CA GLN A 31 7.96 13.63 -6.96
C GLN A 31 6.46 13.47 -6.72
N CYS A 32 6.05 12.68 -5.72
CA CYS A 32 4.65 12.44 -5.40
C CYS A 32 3.98 13.72 -4.90
N ARG A 33 2.85 14.08 -5.53
CA ARG A 33 2.03 15.25 -5.14
C ARG A 33 0.67 14.86 -4.58
N ASP A 34 0.30 13.59 -4.73
CA ASP A 34 -0.96 13.07 -4.26
C ASP A 34 -0.87 12.69 -2.77
N ARG A 35 -1.97 12.93 -2.05
CA ARG A 35 -2.11 12.52 -0.64
C ARG A 35 -2.36 11.02 -0.49
N TRP A 36 -2.83 10.40 -1.56
CA TRP A 36 -3.09 8.98 -1.67
C TRP A 36 -2.57 8.49 -3.01
N TYR A 37 -1.39 7.91 -2.99
CA TYR A 37 -0.71 7.37 -4.14
C TYR A 37 -0.41 5.89 -3.89
N ASN A 38 -0.76 5.04 -4.85
CA ASN A 38 -0.39 3.63 -4.83
C ASN A 38 0.05 3.23 -6.24
N GLN A 39 1.32 2.86 -6.40
CA GLN A 39 1.89 2.47 -7.70
C GLN A 39 2.49 1.08 -7.63
N THR A 40 2.12 0.23 -8.58
CA THR A 40 2.83 -1.02 -8.84
C THR A 40 4.20 -0.73 -9.44
N LEU A 41 5.26 -1.06 -8.70
CA LEU A 41 6.65 -0.80 -9.10
C LEU A 41 7.14 -1.89 -10.04
N CYS A 42 7.04 -3.14 -9.61
CA CYS A 42 7.53 -4.30 -10.36
C CYS A 42 6.81 -5.59 -9.89
N THR A 43 6.99 -6.66 -10.67
CA THR A 43 6.53 -8.01 -10.34
C THR A 43 7.67 -8.85 -9.80
N VAL A 44 7.40 -9.65 -8.78
CA VAL A 44 8.31 -10.67 -8.24
C VAL A 44 7.53 -11.97 -8.16
N ASN A 45 7.80 -12.89 -9.10
CA ASN A 45 6.99 -14.10 -9.29
C ASN A 45 5.49 -13.73 -9.42
N ASP A 46 4.64 -14.31 -8.56
CA ASP A 46 3.20 -14.07 -8.53
C ASP A 46 2.80 -12.86 -7.64
N SER A 47 3.78 -12.12 -7.12
CA SER A 47 3.56 -10.94 -6.27
C SER A 47 3.95 -9.65 -6.98
N VAL A 48 3.47 -8.53 -6.46
CA VAL A 48 3.89 -7.19 -6.90
C VAL A 48 4.47 -6.42 -5.73
N ILE A 49 5.46 -5.58 -6.02
CA ILE A 49 5.93 -4.58 -5.08
C ILE A 49 5.22 -3.27 -5.40
N ARG A 50 4.63 -2.63 -4.38
CA ARG A 50 3.94 -1.36 -4.51
C ARG A 50 4.59 -0.30 -3.62
N LEU A 51 4.60 0.94 -4.11
CA LEU A 51 4.93 2.11 -3.32
C LEU A 51 3.63 2.84 -2.98
N GLY A 52 3.38 3.00 -1.69
CA GLY A 52 2.27 3.79 -1.15
C GLY A 52 2.77 5.12 -0.56
N VAL A 53 2.09 6.22 -0.86
CA VAL A 53 2.15 7.47 -0.08
C VAL A 53 0.74 7.76 0.39
N MET A 54 0.55 7.85 1.70
CA MET A 54 -0.76 7.80 2.33
C MET A 54 -0.89 8.91 3.37
N GLN A 55 -1.98 9.66 3.31
CA GLN A 55 -2.32 10.71 4.27
C GLN A 55 -3.82 10.70 4.59
N GLY A 56 -4.15 10.29 5.82
CA GLY A 56 -5.52 10.21 6.33
C GLY A 56 -5.97 8.75 6.49
N GLU A 57 -7.26 8.50 6.33
CA GLU A 57 -7.85 7.16 6.45
C GLU A 57 -8.13 6.50 5.10
N TYR A 58 -7.87 5.19 5.01
CA TYR A 58 -8.33 4.34 3.93
C TYR A 58 -9.66 3.66 4.30
N HIS A 59 -10.32 3.07 3.31
CA HIS A 59 -11.56 2.33 3.58
C HIS A 59 -11.26 0.92 4.10
N TRP A 60 -12.19 0.40 4.91
CA TRP A 60 -12.17 -0.99 5.33
C TRP A 60 -12.28 -1.92 4.13
N HIS A 61 -11.31 -2.83 4.01
CA HIS A 61 -11.23 -3.80 2.94
C HIS A 61 -10.52 -5.08 3.41
N LYS A 62 -10.52 -6.08 2.55
CA LYS A 62 -9.76 -7.32 2.73
C LYS A 62 -9.32 -7.87 1.38
N HIS A 63 -8.26 -8.66 1.40
CA HIS A 63 -7.82 -9.44 0.25
C HIS A 63 -8.24 -10.89 0.44
N ASP A 64 -9.10 -11.43 -0.43
CA ASP A 64 -9.62 -12.80 -0.23
C ASP A 64 -8.59 -13.90 -0.51
N ARG A 65 -7.53 -13.59 -1.29
CA ARG A 65 -6.59 -14.60 -1.80
C ARG A 65 -5.15 -14.36 -1.44
N ASP A 66 -4.79 -13.12 -1.17
CA ASP A 66 -3.42 -12.65 -1.08
C ASP A 66 -3.17 -12.08 0.31
N ASP A 67 -2.05 -12.45 0.91
CA ASP A 67 -1.54 -11.77 2.10
C ASP A 67 -0.95 -10.42 1.66
N GLU A 68 -1.04 -9.40 2.50
CA GLU A 68 -0.46 -8.09 2.22
C GLU A 68 0.62 -7.75 3.25
N PHE A 69 1.81 -7.42 2.78
CA PHE A 69 2.92 -6.98 3.62
C PHE A 69 3.11 -5.48 3.50
N PHE A 70 3.01 -4.79 4.64
CA PHE A 70 3.32 -3.39 4.77
C PHE A 70 4.72 -3.24 5.37
N PHE A 71 5.52 -2.34 4.81
CA PHE A 71 6.81 -1.94 5.36
C PHE A 71 6.95 -0.43 5.28
N VAL A 72 7.13 0.22 6.44
CA VAL A 72 7.15 1.68 6.52
C VAL A 72 8.56 2.18 6.22
N LEU A 73 8.70 2.99 5.18
CA LEU A 73 9.97 3.65 4.86
C LEU A 73 10.19 4.89 5.71
N GLU A 74 9.15 5.73 5.82
CA GLU A 74 9.15 6.99 6.56
C GLU A 74 7.73 7.29 7.08
N GLY A 75 7.64 8.04 8.18
CA GLY A 75 6.38 8.43 8.80
C GLY A 75 5.82 7.37 9.76
N HIS A 76 4.52 7.48 10.03
CA HIS A 76 3.77 6.55 10.88
C HIS A 76 2.63 5.96 10.07
N PHE A 77 2.49 4.64 10.12
CA PHE A 77 1.41 3.94 9.41
C PHE A 77 0.63 3.09 10.41
N ILE A 78 -0.65 3.43 10.57
CA ILE A 78 -1.54 2.73 11.49
C ILE A 78 -2.41 1.80 10.66
N ILE A 79 -2.38 0.51 11.01
CA ILE A 79 -3.27 -0.49 10.44
C ILE A 79 -4.34 -0.78 11.47
N ASP A 80 -5.59 -0.46 11.15
CA ASP A 80 -6.72 -0.84 11.99
C ASP A 80 -7.17 -2.25 11.60
N LEU A 81 -7.27 -3.13 12.60
CA LEU A 81 -7.96 -4.42 12.54
C LEU A 81 -9.29 -4.29 13.30
N GLU A 82 -10.17 -5.27 13.18
CA GLU A 82 -11.49 -5.23 13.86
C GLU A 82 -11.38 -5.11 15.39
N ASP A 83 -10.31 -5.63 16.00
CA ASP A 83 -10.12 -5.72 17.45
C ASP A 83 -9.03 -4.81 18.02
N ARG A 84 -8.09 -4.34 17.19
CA ARG A 84 -6.93 -3.53 17.62
C ARG A 84 -6.32 -2.75 16.47
N SER A 85 -5.51 -1.75 16.82
CA SER A 85 -4.69 -1.01 15.85
C SER A 85 -3.20 -1.35 16.04
N ILE A 86 -2.48 -1.41 14.93
CA ILE A 86 -1.03 -1.60 14.88
C ILE A 86 -0.39 -0.29 14.42
N ASP A 87 0.38 0.36 15.28
CA ASP A 87 1.15 1.56 14.93
C ASP A 87 2.55 1.14 14.47
N LEU A 88 2.79 1.17 13.15
CA LEU A 88 4.08 0.87 12.55
C LEU A 88 4.94 2.13 12.45
N GLN A 89 6.11 2.03 13.07
CA GLN A 89 7.18 3.03 13.00
C GLN A 89 8.04 2.81 11.74
N PRO A 90 8.88 3.79 11.35
CA PRO A 90 9.82 3.61 10.25
C PRO A 90 10.68 2.36 10.44
N GLN A 91 10.92 1.65 9.33
CA GLN A 91 11.69 0.41 9.24
C GLN A 91 11.04 -0.79 9.94
N GLN A 92 9.74 -0.71 10.23
CA GLN A 92 8.94 -1.84 10.71
C GLN A 92 8.05 -2.37 9.60
N GLY A 93 7.69 -3.64 9.70
CA GLY A 93 6.74 -4.26 8.80
C GLY A 93 5.73 -5.16 9.50
N PHE A 94 4.62 -5.38 8.83
CA PHE A 94 3.50 -6.19 9.31
C PHE A 94 2.84 -6.89 8.14
N VAL A 95 2.47 -8.15 8.34
CA VAL A 95 1.70 -8.92 7.37
C VAL A 95 0.25 -8.95 7.83
N VAL A 96 -0.66 -8.54 6.97
CA VAL A 96 -2.09 -8.79 7.10
C VAL A 96 -2.42 -10.06 6.31
N PRO A 97 -2.81 -11.17 6.96
CA PRO A 97 -3.18 -12.38 6.25
C PRO A 97 -4.42 -12.17 5.39
N ARG A 98 -4.51 -12.89 4.29
CA ARG A 98 -5.70 -12.94 3.44
C ARG A 98 -6.96 -13.22 4.27
N GLY A 99 -8.05 -12.58 3.89
CA GLY A 99 -9.36 -12.68 4.54
C GLY A 99 -9.53 -11.81 5.78
N VAL A 100 -8.47 -11.20 6.30
CA VAL A 100 -8.54 -10.29 7.46
C VAL A 100 -8.99 -8.89 7.01
N MET A 101 -10.06 -8.40 7.64
CA MET A 101 -10.57 -7.04 7.42
C MET A 101 -9.64 -6.02 8.07
N HIS A 102 -9.25 -5.00 7.32
CA HIS A 102 -8.36 -3.94 7.77
C HIS A 102 -8.56 -2.64 7.00
N ARG A 103 -7.97 -1.54 7.48
CA ARG A 103 -7.84 -0.28 6.75
C ARG A 103 -6.55 0.45 7.11
#